data_AF-A0A2H6JSU9-F1
#
_entry.id   AF-A0A2H6JSU9-F1
#
_cell.length_a   1.000
_cell.length_b   1.000
_cell.length_c   1.000
_cell.angle_alpha   90.00
_cell.angle_beta   90.00
_cell.angle_gamma   90.00
#
_symmetry.space_group_name_H-M   'P 1'
#
loop_
_entity.id
_entity.type
_entity.pdbx_description
1 polymer ?
#
loop_
_entity_poly.entity_id
_entity_poly.type
_entity_poly.pdbx_seq_one_letter_code
_entity_poly.pdbx_strand_id
1 'polypeptide(L)'
;MTEKRVVFLVMIAALLFGWPGRGYALEASVAARTVKAGSPITVKGHLDPGQDLYVVVATAKLFKPADAAGAKEKVKLTKKFGDTAIPPNYYVITNRPGTMATPELSAKGQTSGIFAFPPFKYQVRVNKLKKWAAIPEAVRGMLSPISTADQWKFLTYTHEKKFGINTISKERPIGGGNARMVLTGYATQAEAWNRGVSLSLDKKSGAFSVTMTPYKNIAPNTRLAVYVNGKKIDTVTVEKSGFFYGTANTYMNPLVVTFGAFIIGVLFVIMGAAGGLFTAAFQITILGTKGPLGVNAANTIKPTNLFLTLCSPVTGLMNYFKEKRFAWPVALFFAVGILIGAFWLGPTYSAKYLPMKAYKFYLGFICLVIGIKLFFESLPSSIEKKKAMKAIVQKFNAAAKEAKKSGKAIELGKVEIKKFNIVKFDMKFWGETFVARPLVMLFGGIIMGMIASSFGVGGGFMFMPFMTTAMGYPMYLAVPIALAGTFATSCGGIAKYILMGYQPDWLMAAGIAVGAIAGGMVGPKIQKKLPEIFLKRMLALALIIVFLKYTSVIPWLR
;
A
#
# COMPACT_ATOMS: atom_id res chain seq x y z
N MET A 1 -69.93 57.20 7.49
CA MET A 1 -68.81 56.66 6.70
C MET A 1 -69.35 55.55 5.83
N THR A 2 -69.42 55.78 4.52
CA THR A 2 -70.03 54.91 3.50
C THR A 2 -69.28 53.60 3.33
N GLU A 3 -70.00 52.51 3.03
CA GLU A 3 -69.47 51.15 2.74
C GLU A 3 -68.22 51.16 1.84
N LYS A 4 -68.13 52.10 0.89
CA LYS A 4 -66.97 52.26 0.01
C LYS A 4 -65.65 52.56 0.76
N ARG A 5 -65.69 53.21 1.93
CA ARG A 5 -64.48 53.46 2.75
C ARG A 5 -64.06 52.23 3.56
N VAL A 6 -64.99 51.38 3.98
CA VAL A 6 -64.70 50.13 4.69
C VAL A 6 -64.10 49.11 3.72
N VAL A 7 -64.65 48.99 2.51
CA VAL A 7 -64.10 48.12 1.46
C VAL A 7 -62.69 48.57 1.02
N PHE A 8 -62.44 49.88 0.95
CA PHE A 8 -61.13 50.41 0.61
C PHE A 8 -60.09 50.20 1.73
N LEU A 9 -60.49 50.34 3.01
CA LEU A 9 -59.63 50.04 4.15
C LEU A 9 -59.36 48.54 4.32
N VAL A 10 -60.32 47.66 4.01
CA VAL A 10 -60.14 46.20 4.01
C VAL A 10 -59.24 45.75 2.87
N MET A 11 -59.31 46.38 1.68
CA MET A 11 -58.37 46.10 0.59
C MET A 11 -56.94 46.58 0.89
N ILE A 12 -56.77 47.71 1.58
CA ILE A 12 -55.45 48.19 2.01
C ILE A 12 -54.88 47.31 3.14
N ALA A 13 -55.73 46.82 4.05
CA ALA A 13 -55.31 45.86 5.09
C ALA A 13 -54.94 44.48 4.50
N ALA A 14 -55.64 44.02 3.45
CA ALA A 14 -55.30 42.78 2.73
C ALA A 14 -54.02 42.91 1.89
N LEU A 15 -53.65 44.12 1.45
CA LEU A 15 -52.37 44.40 0.80
C LEU A 15 -51.20 44.56 1.79
N LEU A 16 -51.49 44.91 3.06
CA LEU A 16 -50.47 45.10 4.11
C LEU A 16 -50.28 43.86 5.00
N PHE A 17 -51.24 42.93 5.05
CA PHE A 17 -51.17 41.72 5.88
C PHE A 17 -51.81 40.52 5.17
N GLY A 18 -51.02 39.76 4.40
CA GLY A 18 -51.42 38.38 4.06
C GLY A 18 -50.98 37.81 2.73
N TRP A 19 -49.68 37.84 2.40
CA TRP A 19 -49.10 36.80 1.54
C TRP A 19 -48.04 36.03 2.34
N PRO A 20 -48.32 34.81 2.81
CA PRO A 20 -47.27 33.98 3.40
C PRO A 20 -46.42 33.42 2.25
N GLY A 21 -45.19 33.91 2.14
CA GLY A 21 -44.03 33.15 1.65
C GLY A 21 -43.83 33.02 0.14
N ARG A 22 -43.27 34.04 -0.52
CA ARG A 22 -42.27 33.81 -1.58
C ARG A 22 -40.88 33.84 -0.94
N GLY A 23 -40.51 32.74 -0.30
CA GLY A 23 -39.16 32.51 0.18
C GLY A 23 -38.58 31.29 -0.52
N TYR A 24 -37.95 31.47 -1.67
CA TYR A 24 -36.94 30.51 -2.11
C TYR A 24 -35.58 31.19 -1.97
N ALA A 25 -35.15 31.32 -0.72
CA ALA A 25 -33.73 31.32 -0.43
C ALA A 25 -33.30 29.85 -0.40
N LEU A 26 -32.12 29.51 -0.92
CA LEU A 26 -31.59 28.14 -0.88
C LEU A 26 -31.77 27.51 0.52
N GLU A 27 -32.67 26.52 0.59
CA GLU A 27 -32.98 25.73 1.78
C GLU A 27 -32.50 24.31 1.55
N ALA A 28 -31.48 23.89 2.31
CA ALA A 28 -30.97 22.54 2.24
C ALA A 28 -30.57 22.05 3.62
N SER A 29 -30.67 20.75 3.83
CA SER A 29 -30.25 20.09 5.06
C SER A 29 -29.60 18.75 4.75
N VAL A 30 -28.70 18.34 5.64
CA VAL A 30 -28.09 17.01 5.59
C VAL A 30 -28.88 16.09 6.51
N ALA A 31 -29.19 14.88 6.05
CA ALA A 31 -30.01 13.92 6.80
C ALA A 31 -29.37 13.48 8.12
N ALA A 32 -28.04 13.50 8.22
CA ALA A 32 -27.30 13.20 9.44
C ALA A 32 -26.01 14.03 9.50
N ARG A 33 -25.72 14.61 10.67
CA ARG A 33 -24.46 15.33 10.95
C ARG A 33 -23.29 14.39 11.25
N THR A 34 -23.57 13.11 11.43
CA THR A 34 -22.58 12.09 11.72
C THR A 34 -22.88 10.83 10.91
N VAL A 35 -21.87 10.28 10.24
CA VAL A 35 -22.00 9.06 9.42
C VAL A 35 -20.79 8.15 9.64
N LYS A 36 -20.98 6.83 9.62
CA LYS A 36 -19.86 5.90 9.64
C LYS A 36 -19.08 5.96 8.31
N ALA A 37 -17.78 5.71 8.36
CA ALA A 37 -16.95 5.67 7.16
C ALA A 37 -17.49 4.65 6.13
N GLY A 38 -17.72 5.11 4.90
CA GLY A 38 -18.31 4.29 3.83
C GLY A 38 -19.84 4.22 3.85
N SER A 39 -20.52 4.87 4.79
CA SER A 39 -21.98 5.07 4.75
C SER A 39 -22.36 6.24 3.86
N PRO A 40 -23.55 6.20 3.22
CA PRO A 40 -24.02 7.28 2.36
C PRO A 40 -24.31 8.57 3.12
N ILE A 41 -24.07 9.70 2.46
CA ILE A 41 -24.48 11.05 2.89
C ILE A 41 -25.65 11.47 2.02
N THR A 42 -26.75 11.87 2.65
CA THR A 42 -27.96 12.35 1.97
C THR A 42 -28.19 13.83 2.25
N VAL A 43 -28.41 14.61 1.19
CA VAL A 43 -28.71 16.04 1.23
C VAL A 43 -30.04 16.25 0.53
N LYS A 44 -30.96 16.96 1.18
CA LYS A 44 -32.29 17.30 0.64
C LYS A 44 -32.51 18.79 0.76
N GLY A 45 -33.35 19.34 -0.11
CA GLY A 45 -33.65 20.76 -0.08
C GLY A 45 -34.49 21.22 -1.25
N HIS A 46 -34.60 22.55 -1.35
CA HIS A 46 -35.25 23.26 -2.43
C HIS A 46 -34.31 24.31 -3.02
N LEU A 47 -34.29 24.39 -4.35
CA LEU A 47 -33.67 25.44 -5.14
C LEU A 47 -34.75 26.36 -5.73
N ASP A 48 -34.34 27.50 -6.28
CA ASP A 48 -35.25 28.26 -7.15
C ASP A 48 -35.61 27.40 -8.39
N PRO A 49 -36.89 27.43 -8.83
CA PRO A 49 -37.32 26.75 -10.03
C PRO A 49 -36.42 27.04 -11.24
N GLY A 50 -36.11 25.99 -12.01
CA GLY A 50 -35.26 26.06 -13.20
C GLY A 50 -33.75 26.03 -12.95
N GLN A 51 -33.25 26.21 -11.72
CA GLN A 51 -31.82 26.15 -11.43
C GLN A 51 -31.23 24.74 -11.58
N ASP A 52 -29.94 24.69 -11.93
CA ASP A 52 -29.16 23.47 -11.89
C ASP A 52 -28.59 23.23 -10.48
N LEU A 53 -28.41 21.97 -10.11
CA LEU A 53 -27.97 21.54 -8.78
C LEU A 53 -26.50 21.16 -8.79
N TYR A 54 -25.75 21.71 -7.84
CA TYR A 54 -24.36 21.36 -7.56
C TYR A 54 -24.20 21.13 -6.06
N VAL A 55 -24.07 19.86 -5.67
CA VAL A 55 -23.78 19.47 -4.28
C VAL A 55 -22.30 19.12 -4.17
N VAL A 56 -21.55 19.89 -3.40
CA VAL A 56 -20.13 19.62 -3.13
C VAL A 56 -19.98 18.99 -1.75
N VAL A 57 -19.32 17.84 -1.69
CA VAL A 57 -18.91 17.19 -0.44
C VAL A 57 -17.38 17.18 -0.39
N ALA A 58 -16.79 17.93 0.53
CA ALA A 58 -15.35 18.13 0.58
C ALA A 58 -14.80 18.04 2.00
N THR A 59 -13.58 17.53 2.18
CA THR A 59 -12.89 17.60 3.47
C THR A 59 -12.74 19.06 3.91
N ALA A 60 -13.22 19.39 5.11
CA ALA A 60 -13.20 20.75 5.62
C ALA A 60 -11.76 21.26 5.88
N LYS A 61 -10.87 20.38 6.33
CA LYS A 61 -9.45 20.68 6.50
C LYS A 61 -8.76 20.61 5.14
N LEU A 62 -8.25 21.75 4.67
CA LEU A 62 -7.46 21.83 3.45
C LEU A 62 -6.06 21.24 3.68
N PHE A 63 -5.49 20.70 2.61
CA PHE A 63 -4.12 20.18 2.55
C PHE A 63 -3.26 21.11 1.72
N LYS A 64 -2.14 21.55 2.29
CA LYS A 64 -1.08 22.24 1.54
C LYS A 64 0.06 21.26 1.22
N PRO A 65 0.79 21.47 0.12
CA PRO A 65 2.00 20.70 -0.20
C PRO A 65 3.01 20.62 0.95
N ALA A 66 3.13 21.70 1.74
CA ALA A 66 4.00 21.76 2.91
C ALA A 66 3.59 20.82 4.06
N ASP A 67 2.32 20.40 4.12
CA ASP A 67 1.78 19.49 5.13
C ASP A 67 2.07 18.01 4.83
N ALA A 68 2.68 17.72 3.67
CA ALA A 68 3.02 16.35 3.32
C ALA A 68 4.06 15.77 4.31
N ALA A 69 3.70 14.69 5.00
CA ALA A 69 4.57 14.04 5.96
C ALA A 69 5.83 13.41 5.30
N GLY A 70 5.75 13.04 4.01
CA GLY A 70 6.89 12.49 3.28
C GLY A 70 7.79 13.60 2.77
N ALA A 71 9.06 13.63 3.18
CA ALA A 71 10.01 14.68 2.81
C ALA A 71 10.15 14.85 1.27
N LYS A 72 10.17 13.75 0.51
CA LYS A 72 10.27 13.79 -0.95
C LYS A 72 8.96 14.23 -1.60
N GLU A 73 7.84 13.72 -1.10
CA GLU A 73 6.52 14.11 -1.55
C GLU A 73 6.28 15.62 -1.31
N LYS A 74 6.69 16.13 -0.15
CA LYS A 74 6.67 17.56 0.20
C LYS A 74 7.43 18.40 -0.81
N VAL A 75 8.70 18.09 -1.07
CA VAL A 75 9.52 18.83 -2.06
C VAL A 75 8.87 18.80 -3.44
N LYS A 76 8.41 17.63 -3.89
CA LYS A 76 7.82 17.47 -5.22
C LYS A 76 6.49 18.19 -5.39
N LEU A 77 5.64 18.17 -4.37
CA LEU A 77 4.35 18.85 -4.39
C LEU A 77 4.55 20.37 -4.28
N THR A 78 5.43 20.84 -3.39
CA THR A 78 5.72 22.27 -3.19
C THR A 78 6.29 22.89 -4.46
N LYS A 79 7.24 22.20 -5.13
CA LYS A 79 7.77 22.65 -6.42
C LYS A 79 6.68 22.82 -7.50
N LYS A 80 5.59 22.06 -7.41
CA LYS A 80 4.55 22.03 -8.46
C LYS A 80 3.34 22.92 -8.15
N PHE A 81 3.00 23.08 -6.88
CA PHE A 81 1.76 23.72 -6.43
C PHE A 81 1.98 24.78 -5.35
N GLY A 82 3.22 25.09 -4.95
CA GLY A 82 3.53 26.10 -3.94
C GLY A 82 2.70 25.92 -2.67
N ASP A 83 2.00 26.98 -2.29
CA ASP A 83 1.13 27.04 -1.11
C ASP A 83 -0.36 26.79 -1.41
N THR A 84 -0.70 26.38 -2.64
CA THR A 84 -2.09 26.11 -3.02
C THR A 84 -2.69 25.02 -2.14
N ALA A 85 -3.76 25.35 -1.43
CA ALA A 85 -4.45 24.44 -0.52
C ALA A 85 -5.72 23.85 -1.16
N ILE A 86 -5.90 22.54 -1.06
CA ILE A 86 -7.08 21.84 -1.58
C ILE A 86 -7.66 20.86 -0.56
N PRO A 87 -8.97 20.57 -0.59
CA PRO A 87 -9.54 19.47 0.18
C PRO A 87 -9.05 18.12 -0.38
N PRO A 88 -8.50 17.21 0.45
CA PRO A 88 -8.03 15.91 -0.02
C PRO A 88 -9.10 15.03 -0.68
N ASN A 89 -10.31 15.01 -0.11
CA ASN A 89 -11.49 14.41 -0.72
C ASN A 89 -12.42 15.52 -1.19
N TYR A 90 -12.84 15.45 -2.45
CA TYR A 90 -13.67 16.46 -3.07
C TYR A 90 -14.58 15.82 -4.12
N TYR A 91 -15.89 15.92 -3.91
CA TYR A 91 -16.90 15.38 -4.79
C TYR A 91 -17.89 16.46 -5.18
N VAL A 92 -18.27 16.51 -6.45
CA VAL A 92 -19.31 17.38 -7.00
C VAL A 92 -20.36 16.48 -7.62
N ILE A 93 -21.57 16.50 -7.05
CA ILE A 93 -22.73 15.77 -7.56
C ILE A 93 -23.66 16.77 -8.22
N THR A 94 -24.01 16.53 -9.48
CA THR A 94 -24.82 17.48 -10.26
C THR A 94 -25.72 16.79 -11.28
N ASN A 95 -26.81 17.45 -11.67
CA ASN A 95 -27.63 17.08 -12.82
C ASN A 95 -26.96 17.44 -14.17
N ARG A 96 -25.89 18.25 -14.16
CA ARG A 96 -25.14 18.66 -15.37
C ARG A 96 -23.63 18.42 -15.25
N PRO A 97 -23.18 17.16 -15.17
CA PRO A 97 -21.75 16.84 -15.05
C PRO A 97 -20.90 17.32 -16.25
N GLY A 98 -21.52 17.45 -17.43
CA GLY A 98 -20.88 17.91 -18.67
C GLY A 98 -20.28 19.32 -18.63
N THR A 99 -20.65 20.15 -17.64
CA THR A 99 -20.05 21.49 -17.46
C THR A 99 -18.62 21.43 -16.94
N MET A 100 -18.24 20.36 -16.24
CA MET A 100 -16.94 20.21 -15.58
C MET A 100 -16.13 19.02 -16.08
N ALA A 101 -16.78 18.00 -16.64
CA ALA A 101 -16.11 16.79 -17.07
C ALA A 101 -16.74 16.19 -18.33
N THR A 102 -15.90 15.59 -19.17
CA THR A 102 -16.31 14.95 -20.41
C THR A 102 -15.93 13.46 -20.36
N PRO A 103 -16.89 12.53 -20.55
CA PRO A 103 -16.55 11.12 -20.72
C PRO A 103 -15.73 10.90 -22.00
N GLU A 104 -14.54 10.31 -21.86
CA GLU A 104 -13.64 10.02 -22.97
C GLU A 104 -13.18 8.57 -22.92
N LEU A 105 -12.83 7.99 -24.08
CA LEU A 105 -12.18 6.68 -24.14
C LEU A 105 -10.66 6.85 -24.01
N SER A 106 -10.11 6.36 -22.91
CA SER A 106 -8.67 6.34 -22.68
C SER A 106 -8.12 4.96 -23.03
N ALA A 107 -7.19 4.91 -23.99
CA ALA A 107 -6.42 3.70 -24.25
C ALA A 107 -5.59 3.34 -23.02
N LYS A 108 -5.81 2.13 -22.50
CA LYS A 108 -5.00 1.50 -21.46
C LYS A 108 -4.41 0.20 -22.00
N GLY A 109 -3.48 -0.39 -21.26
CA GLY A 109 -2.74 -1.58 -21.70
C GLY A 109 -1.24 -1.36 -21.66
N GLN A 110 -0.51 -2.36 -22.12
CA GLN A 110 0.94 -2.36 -22.16
C GLN A 110 1.39 -2.42 -23.62
N THR A 111 1.93 -1.30 -24.10
CA THR A 111 2.25 -1.09 -25.52
C THR A 111 3.75 -0.92 -25.76
N SER A 112 4.54 -0.94 -24.69
CA SER A 112 6.00 -0.81 -24.73
C SER A 112 6.64 -1.54 -23.54
N GLY A 113 7.90 -1.96 -23.73
CA GLY A 113 8.69 -2.72 -22.76
C GLY A 113 8.71 -4.23 -23.03
N ILE A 114 9.61 -4.95 -22.37
CA ILE A 114 9.92 -6.38 -22.57
C ILE A 114 8.72 -7.35 -22.40
N PHE A 115 7.57 -6.86 -21.91
CA PHE A 115 6.33 -7.62 -21.74
C PHE A 115 5.14 -7.06 -22.54
N ALA A 116 5.38 -6.16 -23.51
CA ALA A 116 4.37 -5.71 -24.47
C ALA A 116 4.23 -6.70 -25.63
N PHE A 117 4.25 -8.01 -25.34
CA PHE A 117 4.15 -9.07 -26.33
C PHE A 117 3.16 -10.16 -25.86
N PRO A 118 1.99 -10.31 -26.52
CA PRO A 118 1.47 -9.40 -27.54
C PRO A 118 1.10 -8.03 -26.92
N PRO A 119 1.33 -6.92 -27.63
CA PRO A 119 0.93 -5.60 -27.14
C PRO A 119 -0.59 -5.53 -27.10
N PHE A 120 -1.16 -5.45 -25.91
CA PHE A 120 -2.61 -5.33 -25.77
C PHE A 120 -2.97 -3.90 -25.39
N LYS A 121 -3.89 -3.33 -26.17
CA LYS A 121 -4.59 -2.09 -25.84
C LYS A 121 -6.05 -2.44 -25.60
N TYR A 122 -6.60 -1.93 -24.51
CA TYR A 122 -8.03 -1.97 -24.26
C TYR A 122 -8.47 -0.56 -23.89
N GLN A 123 -9.65 -0.16 -24.35
CA GLN A 123 -10.17 1.16 -24.06
C GLN A 123 -10.95 1.14 -22.76
N VAL A 124 -10.76 2.18 -21.96
CA VAL A 124 -11.48 2.39 -20.71
C VAL A 124 -12.15 3.74 -20.80
N ARG A 125 -13.44 3.80 -20.54
CA ARG A 125 -14.15 5.07 -20.40
C ARG A 125 -13.68 5.77 -19.12
N VAL A 126 -13.32 7.04 -19.22
CA VAL A 126 -12.85 7.86 -18.10
C VAL A 126 -13.59 9.18 -18.08
N ASN A 127 -13.89 9.71 -16.90
CA ASN A 127 -14.45 11.05 -16.76
C ASN A 127 -13.31 12.08 -16.73
N LYS A 128 -13.07 12.76 -17.85
CA LYS A 128 -11.95 13.70 -18.03
C LYS A 128 -12.33 15.09 -17.53
N LEU A 129 -11.56 15.66 -16.61
CA LEU A 129 -11.85 16.98 -16.06
C LEU A 129 -11.48 18.08 -17.04
N LYS A 130 -12.38 19.05 -17.24
CA LYS A 130 -12.12 20.24 -18.04
C LYS A 130 -11.11 21.15 -17.34
N LYS A 131 -10.38 21.93 -18.14
CA LYS A 131 -9.56 23.02 -17.62
C LYS A 131 -10.46 24.09 -16.99
N TRP A 132 -9.97 24.79 -15.97
CA TRP A 132 -10.73 25.83 -15.25
C TRP A 132 -11.38 26.87 -16.19
N ALA A 133 -10.62 27.34 -17.19
CA ALA A 133 -11.10 28.29 -18.19
C ALA A 133 -12.29 27.78 -19.03
N ALA A 134 -12.42 26.46 -19.21
CA ALA A 134 -13.51 25.85 -19.97
C ALA A 134 -14.76 25.54 -19.12
N ILE A 135 -14.71 25.78 -17.81
CA ILE A 135 -15.88 25.69 -16.92
C ILE A 135 -16.59 27.05 -16.97
N PRO A 136 -17.91 27.11 -17.19
CA PRO A 136 -18.66 28.37 -17.21
C PRO A 136 -18.51 29.13 -15.88
N GLU A 137 -18.44 30.45 -15.94
CA GLU A 137 -18.20 31.30 -14.77
C GLU A 137 -19.26 31.12 -13.68
N ALA A 138 -20.55 31.06 -14.07
CA ALA A 138 -21.65 30.77 -13.15
C ALA A 138 -21.47 29.44 -12.38
N VAL A 139 -20.86 28.44 -13.02
CA VAL A 139 -20.58 27.14 -12.39
C VAL A 139 -19.39 27.23 -11.44
N ARG A 140 -18.36 28.04 -11.75
CA ARG A 140 -17.18 28.19 -10.88
C ARG A 140 -17.56 28.68 -9.48
N GLY A 141 -18.53 29.59 -9.38
CA GLY A 141 -19.07 30.07 -8.09
C GLY A 141 -19.77 28.97 -7.26
N MET A 142 -20.18 27.87 -7.89
CA MET A 142 -20.87 26.76 -7.23
C MET A 142 -19.90 25.69 -6.68
N LEU A 143 -18.59 25.80 -6.94
CA LEU A 143 -17.58 24.78 -6.63
C LEU A 143 -16.85 25.01 -5.30
N SER A 144 -17.43 25.78 -4.39
CA SER A 144 -16.89 26.00 -3.04
C SER A 144 -16.46 24.68 -2.38
N PRO A 145 -15.26 24.60 -1.75
CA PRO A 145 -14.35 25.71 -1.42
C PRO A 145 -13.32 26.07 -2.52
N ILE A 146 -13.52 25.63 -3.77
CA ILE A 146 -12.58 25.87 -4.87
C ILE A 146 -12.97 27.11 -5.64
N SER A 147 -12.11 28.12 -5.63
CA SER A 147 -12.35 29.42 -6.26
C SER A 147 -11.28 29.80 -7.29
N THR A 148 -10.14 29.11 -7.32
CA THR A 148 -9.00 29.48 -8.16
C THR A 148 -8.61 28.41 -9.19
N ALA A 149 -8.01 28.86 -10.29
CA ALA A 149 -7.48 27.97 -11.33
C ALA A 149 -6.40 27.02 -10.79
N ASP A 150 -5.55 27.49 -9.87
CA ASP A 150 -4.48 26.67 -9.28
C ASP A 150 -5.02 25.58 -8.36
N GLN A 151 -6.05 25.87 -7.55
CA GLN A 151 -6.73 24.86 -6.76
C GLN A 151 -7.38 23.79 -7.65
N TRP A 152 -8.04 24.20 -8.73
CA TRP A 152 -8.64 23.26 -9.69
C TRP A 152 -7.58 22.40 -10.41
N LYS A 153 -6.46 23.01 -10.80
CA LYS A 153 -5.30 22.31 -11.39
C LYS A 153 -4.71 21.30 -10.41
N PHE A 154 -4.62 21.66 -9.13
CA PHE A 154 -4.13 20.74 -8.11
C PHE A 154 -5.11 19.60 -7.86
N LEU A 155 -6.41 19.85 -7.75
CA LEU A 155 -7.44 18.81 -7.64
C LEU A 155 -7.46 17.88 -8.85
N THR A 156 -7.37 18.42 -10.07
CA THR A 156 -7.30 17.62 -11.30
C THR A 156 -6.08 16.70 -11.25
N TYR A 157 -4.94 17.19 -10.75
CA TYR A 157 -3.75 16.37 -10.56
C TYR A 157 -3.96 15.22 -9.56
N THR A 158 -4.69 15.45 -8.46
CA THR A 158 -4.96 14.40 -7.45
C THR A 158 -5.95 13.35 -7.91
N HIS A 159 -6.78 13.63 -8.92
CA HIS A 159 -7.78 12.70 -9.42
C HIS A 159 -7.38 12.00 -10.73
N GLU A 160 -6.49 12.58 -11.52
CA GLU A 160 -6.08 12.01 -12.82
C GLU A 160 -4.66 11.45 -12.84
N LYS A 161 -3.74 12.00 -12.02
CA LYS A 161 -2.34 11.56 -12.04
C LYS A 161 -2.09 10.56 -10.93
N LYS A 162 -1.51 9.42 -11.29
CA LYS A 162 -1.17 8.31 -10.36
C LYS A 162 -0.44 8.76 -9.11
N PHE A 163 0.47 9.73 -9.21
CA PHE A 163 1.17 10.23 -8.03
C PHE A 163 0.18 10.90 -7.07
N GLY A 164 -0.57 11.92 -7.53
CA GLY A 164 -1.58 12.60 -6.71
C GLY A 164 -2.65 11.65 -6.16
N ILE A 165 -3.08 10.65 -6.95
CA ILE A 165 -4.01 9.62 -6.50
C ILE A 165 -3.45 8.81 -5.32
N ASN A 166 -2.18 8.38 -5.42
CA ASN A 166 -1.57 7.54 -4.39
C ASN A 166 -1.03 8.33 -3.19
N THR A 167 -0.91 9.66 -3.28
CA THR A 167 -0.37 10.50 -2.19
C THR A 167 -1.43 11.36 -1.50
N ILE A 168 -2.47 11.83 -2.19
CA ILE A 168 -3.42 12.81 -1.65
C ILE A 168 -4.85 12.25 -1.61
N SER A 169 -5.48 11.98 -2.76
CA SER A 169 -6.89 11.56 -2.77
C SER A 169 -7.11 10.15 -2.22
N LYS A 170 -6.13 9.24 -2.39
CA LYS A 170 -6.09 7.85 -1.89
C LYS A 170 -7.21 6.92 -2.38
N GLU A 171 -8.22 7.49 -3.01
CA GLU A 171 -9.32 6.79 -3.64
C GLU A 171 -8.84 6.14 -4.94
N ARG A 172 -9.02 4.81 -5.06
CA ARG A 172 -8.66 4.10 -6.29
C ARG A 172 -9.69 4.44 -7.37
N PRO A 173 -9.27 4.64 -8.62
CA PRO A 173 -10.20 4.73 -9.74
C PRO A 173 -11.11 3.52 -9.84
N ILE A 174 -12.38 3.75 -10.15
CA ILE A 174 -13.33 2.68 -10.46
C ILE A 174 -13.37 2.51 -11.99
N GLY A 175 -13.32 1.25 -12.47
CA GLY A 175 -13.32 0.96 -13.91
C GLY A 175 -11.97 1.20 -14.61
N GLY A 176 -10.89 1.56 -13.89
CA GLY A 176 -9.54 1.73 -14.46
C GLY A 176 -9.18 3.14 -14.95
N GLY A 177 -10.03 4.13 -14.66
CA GLY A 177 -9.91 5.52 -15.10
C GLY A 177 -9.29 6.50 -14.09
N ASN A 178 -9.93 7.66 -13.94
CA ASN A 178 -9.64 8.70 -12.94
C ASN A 178 -10.37 8.38 -11.61
N ALA A 179 -9.97 9.02 -10.51
CA ALA A 179 -10.72 8.96 -9.25
C ALA A 179 -12.07 9.70 -9.37
N ARG A 180 -13.01 9.38 -8.48
CA ARG A 180 -14.35 10.00 -8.43
C ARG A 180 -14.21 11.46 -8.00
N MET A 181 -14.73 12.39 -8.80
CA MET A 181 -14.76 13.81 -8.48
C MET A 181 -16.06 14.44 -8.96
N VAL A 182 -16.31 14.44 -10.27
CA VAL A 182 -17.57 14.93 -10.87
C VAL A 182 -18.49 13.75 -11.12
N LEU A 183 -19.68 13.79 -10.52
CA LEU A 183 -20.61 12.68 -10.39
C LEU A 183 -22.04 13.13 -10.75
N THR A 184 -22.86 12.17 -11.16
CA THR A 184 -24.32 12.32 -11.30
C THR A 184 -25.02 11.05 -10.84
N GLY A 185 -26.36 11.03 -10.89
CA GLY A 185 -27.15 9.86 -10.51
C GLY A 185 -26.81 8.64 -11.36
N TYR A 186 -26.56 7.49 -10.73
CA TYR A 186 -26.23 6.25 -11.44
C TYR A 186 -27.37 5.80 -12.37
N ALA A 187 -28.62 6.04 -11.98
CA ALA A 187 -29.79 5.76 -12.81
C ALA A 187 -29.81 6.62 -14.10
N THR A 188 -29.33 7.86 -14.02
CA THR A 188 -29.25 8.78 -15.17
C THR A 188 -28.05 8.46 -16.06
N GLN A 189 -26.91 8.14 -15.46
CA GLN A 189 -25.68 7.81 -16.16
C GLN A 189 -25.01 6.62 -15.47
N ALA A 190 -25.23 5.42 -16.00
CA ALA A 190 -24.79 4.14 -15.45
C ALA A 190 -23.27 3.87 -15.63
N GLU A 191 -22.46 4.83 -15.18
CA GLU A 191 -21.00 4.78 -15.26
C GLU A 191 -20.39 4.30 -13.95
N ALA A 192 -19.24 3.64 -14.04
CA ALA A 192 -18.61 3.00 -12.88
C ALA A 192 -18.26 4.00 -11.75
N TRP A 193 -17.93 5.25 -12.10
CA TRP A 193 -17.66 6.31 -11.11
C TRP A 193 -18.93 6.87 -10.45
N ASN A 194 -20.12 6.68 -11.04
CA ASN A 194 -21.39 7.12 -10.46
C ASN A 194 -22.01 6.07 -9.51
N ARG A 195 -21.41 4.88 -9.35
CA ARG A 195 -21.92 3.85 -8.43
C ARG A 195 -22.05 4.39 -7.00
N GLY A 196 -23.18 4.10 -6.36
CA GLY A 196 -23.49 4.61 -5.02
C GLY A 196 -23.87 6.10 -5.00
N VAL A 197 -24.28 6.66 -6.14
CA VAL A 197 -24.84 8.02 -6.24
C VAL A 197 -26.28 7.95 -6.74
N SER A 198 -27.20 8.56 -5.99
CA SER A 198 -28.57 8.83 -6.40
C SER A 198 -28.79 10.34 -6.43
N LEU A 199 -29.43 10.83 -7.48
CA LEU A 199 -29.76 12.24 -7.65
C LEU A 199 -31.18 12.33 -8.20
N SER A 200 -32.03 13.07 -7.51
CA SER A 200 -33.35 13.50 -7.95
C SER A 200 -33.44 15.01 -7.83
N LEU A 201 -33.91 15.67 -8.87
CA LEU A 201 -34.16 17.11 -8.93
C LEU A 201 -35.42 17.32 -9.76
N ASP A 202 -36.46 17.87 -9.15
CA ASP A 202 -37.60 18.41 -9.87
C ASP A 202 -37.34 19.88 -10.20
N LYS A 203 -37.15 20.19 -11.48
CA LYS A 203 -36.86 21.55 -11.94
C LYS A 203 -38.06 22.49 -11.81
N LYS A 204 -39.29 21.98 -11.69
CA LYS A 204 -40.50 22.81 -11.57
C LYS A 204 -40.69 23.29 -10.14
N SER A 205 -40.61 22.38 -9.17
CA SER A 205 -40.73 22.71 -7.74
C SER A 205 -39.42 23.15 -7.10
N GLY A 206 -38.27 22.84 -7.71
CA GLY A 206 -36.95 23.06 -7.12
C GLY A 206 -36.55 22.00 -6.09
N ALA A 207 -37.43 21.06 -5.75
CA ALA A 207 -37.16 20.02 -4.77
C ALA A 207 -36.07 19.06 -5.24
N PHE A 208 -35.10 18.76 -4.38
CA PHE A 208 -34.02 17.82 -4.69
C PHE A 208 -33.69 16.87 -3.54
N SER A 209 -33.13 15.72 -3.92
CA SER A 209 -32.54 14.74 -3.02
C SER A 209 -31.31 14.12 -3.66
N VAL A 210 -30.17 14.26 -3.00
CA VAL A 210 -28.89 13.70 -3.42
C VAL A 210 -28.37 12.77 -2.35
N THR A 211 -28.02 11.55 -2.74
CA THR A 211 -27.34 10.59 -1.86
C THR A 211 -26.05 10.15 -2.52
N MET A 212 -24.94 10.20 -1.79
CA MET A 212 -23.65 9.73 -2.29
C MET A 212 -22.89 8.95 -1.22
N THR A 213 -22.27 7.84 -1.61
CA THR A 213 -21.34 7.12 -0.74
C THR A 213 -19.90 7.62 -0.95
N PRO A 214 -19.29 8.30 0.03
CA PRO A 214 -17.91 8.76 -0.04
C PRO A 214 -16.92 7.60 0.12
N TYR A 215 -15.63 7.88 -0.03
CA TYR A 215 -14.59 6.84 0.08
C TYR A 215 -14.61 6.13 1.44
N LYS A 216 -14.67 4.79 1.42
CA LYS A 216 -14.82 3.96 2.64
C LYS A 216 -13.67 4.04 3.65
N ASN A 217 -12.47 4.45 3.22
CA ASN A 217 -11.29 4.56 4.10
C ASN A 217 -10.98 6.02 4.48
N ILE A 218 -11.99 6.89 4.51
CA ILE A 218 -11.82 8.21 5.13
C ILE A 218 -11.50 8.01 6.63
N ALA A 219 -10.49 8.70 7.12
CA ALA A 219 -10.05 8.61 8.50
C ALA A 219 -11.17 9.01 9.47
N PRO A 220 -11.28 8.35 10.65
CA PRO A 220 -12.27 8.72 11.65
C PRO A 220 -12.06 10.17 12.11
N ASN A 221 -13.14 10.81 12.53
CA ASN A 221 -13.23 12.22 12.93
C ASN A 221 -12.92 13.22 11.79
N THR A 222 -12.86 12.76 10.55
CA THR A 222 -12.76 13.66 9.39
C THR A 222 -14.06 14.43 9.23
N ARG A 223 -13.96 15.76 9.16
CA ARG A 223 -15.09 16.66 8.90
C ARG A 223 -15.25 16.88 7.39
N LEU A 224 -16.43 16.58 6.85
CA LEU A 224 -16.81 16.80 5.46
C LEU A 224 -17.79 17.98 5.39
N ALA A 225 -17.35 19.10 4.84
CA ALA A 225 -18.23 20.24 4.58
C ALA A 225 -19.10 19.94 3.35
N VAL A 226 -20.40 20.24 3.46
CA VAL A 226 -21.38 20.08 2.40
C VAL A 226 -21.80 21.47 1.91
N TYR A 227 -21.68 21.69 0.61
CA TYR A 227 -22.12 22.91 -0.07
C TYR A 227 -23.21 22.58 -1.08
N VAL A 228 -24.17 23.48 -1.23
CA VAL A 228 -25.17 23.42 -2.29
C VAL A 228 -25.10 24.74 -3.04
N ASN A 229 -24.90 24.68 -4.35
CA ASN A 229 -24.74 25.83 -5.24
C ASN A 229 -23.79 26.91 -4.67
N GLY A 230 -22.65 26.48 -4.11
CA GLY A 230 -21.61 27.35 -3.55
C GLY A 230 -21.80 27.78 -2.09
N LYS A 231 -23.01 27.67 -1.52
CA LYS A 231 -23.30 28.01 -0.11
C LYS A 231 -23.03 26.81 0.78
N LYS A 232 -22.30 27.00 1.87
CA LYS A 232 -22.07 25.96 2.89
C LYS A 232 -23.37 25.72 3.66
N ILE A 233 -23.80 24.47 3.74
CA ILE A 233 -25.05 24.07 4.39
C ILE A 233 -24.77 23.49 5.78
N ASP A 234 -23.92 22.46 5.85
CA ASP A 234 -23.57 21.81 7.12
C ASP A 234 -22.18 21.15 7.02
N THR A 235 -21.74 20.52 8.10
CA THR A 235 -20.52 19.71 8.16
C THR A 235 -20.84 18.36 8.77
N VAL A 236 -20.54 17.29 8.03
CA VAL A 236 -20.74 15.90 8.46
C VAL A 236 -19.46 15.35 9.05
N THR A 237 -19.52 14.77 10.24
CA THR A 237 -18.39 14.09 10.87
C THR A 237 -18.40 12.60 10.51
N VAL A 238 -17.24 12.10 10.04
CA VAL A 238 -17.07 10.69 9.71
C VAL A 238 -16.63 9.90 10.95
N GLU A 239 -17.47 8.99 11.42
CA GLU A 239 -17.16 8.06 12.50
C GLU A 239 -16.43 6.81 12.00
N LYS A 240 -15.76 6.13 12.95
CA LYS A 240 -15.12 4.84 12.69
C LYS A 240 -16.17 3.80 12.28
N SER A 241 -15.90 3.06 11.20
CA SER A 241 -16.71 1.90 10.79
C SER A 241 -16.12 0.55 11.26
N GLY A 242 -15.14 0.59 12.16
CA GLY A 242 -14.39 -0.57 12.62
C GLY A 242 -13.03 -0.14 13.13
N PHE A 243 -12.06 -1.06 13.11
CA PHE A 243 -10.69 -0.75 13.50
C PHE A 243 -9.95 -0.04 12.36
N PHE A 244 -9.36 1.11 12.67
CA PHE A 244 -8.66 1.96 11.71
C PHE A 244 -7.16 1.97 11.99
N TYR A 245 -6.37 1.56 11.00
CA TYR A 245 -4.92 1.68 11.04
C TYR A 245 -4.50 3.07 10.55
N GLY A 246 -4.04 3.93 11.45
CA GLY A 246 -3.79 5.35 11.17
C GLY A 246 -2.72 5.58 10.11
N THR A 247 -1.59 4.89 10.24
CA THR A 247 -0.47 5.03 9.31
C THR A 247 -0.74 4.23 8.03
N ALA A 248 -1.39 3.06 8.12
CA ALA A 248 -1.79 2.33 6.92
C ALA A 248 -2.92 3.03 6.13
N ASN A 249 -3.69 3.90 6.81
CA ASN A 249 -4.84 4.64 6.31
C ASN A 249 -5.90 3.72 5.68
N THR A 250 -6.32 2.71 6.45
CA THR A 250 -7.32 1.72 6.03
C THR A 250 -8.07 1.15 7.21
N TYR A 251 -9.35 0.83 7.02
CA TYR A 251 -10.09 -0.01 7.96
C TYR A 251 -9.74 -1.47 7.70
N MET A 252 -9.37 -2.19 8.76
CA MET A 252 -9.08 -3.62 8.67
C MET A 252 -9.21 -4.27 10.04
N ASN A 253 -9.77 -5.48 10.08
CA ASN A 253 -9.83 -6.26 11.32
C ASN A 253 -8.41 -6.69 11.73
N PRO A 254 -7.96 -6.39 12.97
CA PRO A 254 -6.63 -6.80 13.44
C PRO A 254 -6.38 -8.31 13.38
N LEU A 255 -7.42 -9.13 13.53
CA LEU A 255 -7.31 -10.58 13.41
C LEU A 255 -6.93 -11.02 11.99
N VAL A 256 -7.41 -10.31 10.96
CA VAL A 256 -7.01 -10.58 9.57
C VAL A 256 -5.53 -10.30 9.37
N VAL A 257 -5.02 -9.20 9.96
CA VAL A 257 -3.59 -8.86 9.93
C VAL A 257 -2.76 -9.95 10.58
N THR A 258 -3.09 -10.32 11.82
CA THR A 258 -2.33 -11.30 12.60
C THR A 258 -2.42 -12.70 12.00
N PHE A 259 -3.60 -13.15 11.59
CA PHE A 259 -3.79 -14.47 10.99
C PHE A 259 -3.13 -14.58 9.60
N GLY A 260 -3.24 -13.54 8.78
CA GLY A 260 -2.52 -13.49 7.50
C GLY A 260 -1.01 -13.51 7.70
N ALA A 261 -0.49 -12.78 8.69
CA ALA A 261 0.92 -12.82 9.05
C ALA A 261 1.34 -14.18 9.62
N PHE A 262 0.46 -14.87 10.35
CA PHE A 262 0.68 -16.25 10.78
C PHE A 262 0.86 -17.21 9.61
N ILE A 263 -0.03 -17.17 8.62
CA ILE A 263 0.13 -17.96 7.40
C ILE A 263 1.45 -17.62 6.71
N ILE A 264 1.79 -16.34 6.58
CA ILE A 264 3.05 -15.92 5.97
C ILE A 264 4.27 -16.38 6.79
N GLY A 265 4.20 -16.38 8.11
CA GLY A 265 5.24 -16.90 9.00
C GLY A 265 5.45 -18.41 8.82
N VAL A 266 4.36 -19.18 8.70
CA VAL A 266 4.40 -20.61 8.36
C VAL A 266 5.10 -20.81 7.00
N LEU A 267 4.67 -20.05 5.99
CA LEU A 267 5.25 -20.11 4.64
C LEU A 267 6.73 -19.67 4.64
N PHE A 268 7.12 -18.69 5.47
CA PHE A 268 8.49 -18.22 5.62
C PHE A 268 9.41 -19.35 6.11
N VAL A 269 9.01 -20.09 7.15
CA VAL A 269 9.83 -21.22 7.62
C VAL A 269 9.97 -22.30 6.55
N ILE A 270 8.87 -22.57 5.85
CA ILE A 270 8.80 -23.60 4.83
C ILE A 270 9.69 -23.27 3.61
N MET A 271 9.68 -22.02 3.14
CA MET A 271 10.46 -21.58 1.97
C MET A 271 11.87 -21.12 2.28
N GLY A 272 12.18 -20.88 3.55
CA GLY A 272 13.25 -19.97 3.92
C GLY A 272 12.87 -18.51 3.66
N ALA A 273 13.87 -17.64 3.63
CA ALA A 273 13.71 -16.19 3.79
C ALA A 273 13.07 -15.40 2.61
N ALA A 274 12.16 -16.05 1.86
CA ALA A 274 11.27 -15.46 0.86
C ALA A 274 9.94 -14.92 1.42
N GLY A 275 9.61 -15.15 2.69
CA GLY A 275 8.30 -14.72 3.23
C GLY A 275 8.09 -13.19 3.23
N GLY A 276 9.15 -12.38 3.20
CA GLY A 276 9.02 -10.92 3.02
C GLY A 276 8.35 -10.52 1.69
N LEU A 277 8.52 -11.32 0.63
CA LEU A 277 7.82 -11.13 -0.66
C LEU A 277 6.30 -11.30 -0.49
N PHE A 278 5.89 -12.29 0.31
CA PHE A 278 4.48 -12.54 0.61
C PHE A 278 3.88 -11.51 1.54
N THR A 279 4.65 -10.97 2.49
CA THR A 279 4.19 -9.85 3.34
C THR A 279 3.86 -8.62 2.50
N ALA A 280 4.75 -8.28 1.55
CA ALA A 280 4.46 -7.22 0.58
C ALA A 280 3.20 -7.51 -0.23
N ALA A 281 3.05 -8.75 -0.71
CA ALA A 281 1.89 -9.16 -1.47
C ALA A 281 0.59 -9.00 -0.66
N PHE A 282 0.63 -9.44 0.60
CA PHE A 282 -0.47 -9.39 1.57
C PHE A 282 -0.88 -7.97 1.91
N GLN A 283 0.07 -7.07 2.24
CA GLN A 283 -0.25 -5.69 2.58
C GLN A 283 -0.91 -4.92 1.41
N ILE A 284 -0.43 -5.14 0.19
CA ILE A 284 -0.94 -4.43 -0.98
C ILE A 284 -2.31 -4.98 -1.41
N THR A 285 -2.47 -6.30 -1.36
CA THR A 285 -3.60 -7.00 -1.97
C THR A 285 -4.75 -7.21 -1.00
N ILE A 286 -4.45 -7.67 0.21
CA ILE A 286 -5.46 -8.04 1.21
C ILE A 286 -5.71 -6.86 2.15
N LEU A 287 -4.65 -6.29 2.75
CA LEU A 287 -4.82 -5.18 3.68
C LEU A 287 -5.21 -3.87 2.97
N GLY A 288 -4.68 -3.65 1.76
CA GLY A 288 -5.02 -2.50 0.95
C GLY A 288 -4.40 -1.19 1.44
N THR A 289 -3.27 -1.26 2.15
CA THR A 289 -2.54 -0.12 2.73
C THR A 289 -2.39 1.04 1.75
N LYS A 290 -2.79 2.24 2.19
CA LYS A 290 -2.80 3.47 1.40
C LYS A 290 -1.72 4.47 1.81
N GLY A 291 -1.25 4.38 3.05
CA GLY A 291 -0.35 5.36 3.66
C GLY A 291 -1.08 6.65 4.02
N PRO A 292 -0.51 7.47 4.92
CA PRO A 292 -1.14 8.69 5.37
C PRO A 292 -1.18 9.74 4.23
N LEU A 293 -1.93 10.81 4.49
CA LEU A 293 -2.03 11.94 3.57
C LEU A 293 -0.64 12.54 3.31
N GLY A 294 -0.30 12.77 2.03
CA GLY A 294 0.99 13.31 1.63
C GLY A 294 2.13 12.29 1.55
N VAL A 295 1.88 11.00 1.77
CA VAL A 295 2.91 9.93 1.68
C VAL A 295 2.51 8.90 0.65
N ASN A 296 3.42 8.38 -0.17
CA ASN A 296 3.08 7.27 -1.06
C ASN A 296 2.89 5.95 -0.28
N ALA A 297 1.83 5.20 -0.55
CA ALA A 297 1.56 3.89 0.07
C ALA A 297 2.78 2.95 0.09
N ALA A 298 3.58 2.96 -0.98
CA ALA A 298 4.79 2.15 -1.08
C ALA A 298 5.75 2.37 0.10
N ASN A 299 5.90 3.63 0.52
CA ASN A 299 6.87 4.04 1.53
C ASN A 299 6.38 3.72 2.95
N THR A 300 5.08 3.49 3.15
CA THR A 300 4.49 3.01 4.42
C THR A 300 4.54 1.47 4.52
N ILE A 301 4.35 0.78 3.40
CA ILE A 301 4.31 -0.70 3.35
C ILE A 301 5.69 -1.30 3.64
N LYS A 302 6.75 -0.74 3.05
CA LYS A 302 8.13 -1.25 3.17
C LYS A 302 8.63 -1.35 4.62
N PRO A 303 8.62 -0.27 5.45
CA PRO A 303 9.07 -0.37 6.84
C PRO A 303 8.21 -1.35 7.66
N THR A 304 6.91 -1.41 7.39
CA THR A 304 6.03 -2.34 8.09
C THR A 304 6.32 -3.81 7.71
N ASN A 305 6.64 -4.10 6.45
CA ASN A 305 7.06 -5.44 6.02
C ASN A 305 8.44 -5.84 6.58
N LEU A 306 9.36 -4.87 6.71
CA LEU A 306 10.67 -5.12 7.31
C LEU A 306 10.53 -5.57 8.77
N PHE A 307 9.46 -5.19 9.47
CA PHE A 307 9.19 -5.64 10.82
C PHE A 307 8.92 -7.16 10.90
N LEU A 308 8.23 -7.75 9.92
CA LEU A 308 8.07 -9.21 9.84
C LEU A 308 9.43 -9.90 9.76
N THR A 309 10.29 -9.38 8.89
CA THR A 309 11.62 -9.94 8.62
C THR A 309 12.64 -9.56 9.69
N LEU A 310 12.30 -8.62 10.58
CA LEU A 310 13.04 -8.35 11.81
C LEU A 310 12.75 -9.43 12.85
N CYS A 311 11.48 -9.75 13.07
CA CYS A 311 11.06 -10.64 14.15
C CYS A 311 11.18 -12.12 13.81
N SER A 312 10.88 -12.52 12.57
CA SER A 312 10.88 -13.95 12.19
C SER A 312 12.24 -14.65 12.32
N PRO A 313 13.40 -14.01 12.05
CA PRO A 313 14.71 -14.67 12.17
C PRO A 313 15.21 -14.82 13.61
N VAL A 314 14.65 -14.06 14.58
CA VAL A 314 15.19 -13.97 15.95
C VAL A 314 15.24 -15.33 16.63
N THR A 315 14.15 -16.08 16.59
CA THR A 315 14.07 -17.40 17.23
C THR A 315 15.07 -18.39 16.61
N GLY A 316 15.21 -18.37 15.28
CA GLY A 316 16.19 -19.18 14.56
C GLY A 316 17.63 -18.81 14.93
N LEU A 317 17.96 -17.51 14.90
CA LEU A 317 19.29 -16.99 15.26
C LEU A 317 19.66 -17.35 16.70
N MET A 318 18.75 -17.16 17.65
CA MET A 318 18.96 -17.54 19.05
C MET A 318 19.30 -19.03 19.20
N ASN A 319 18.61 -19.90 18.46
CA ASN A 319 18.90 -21.33 18.49
C ASN A 319 20.28 -21.63 17.90
N TYR A 320 20.66 -21.03 16.77
CA TYR A 320 21.98 -21.25 16.16
C TYR A 320 23.13 -20.72 17.04
N PHE A 321 22.93 -19.61 17.75
CA PHE A 321 23.88 -19.11 18.75
C PHE A 321 24.03 -20.08 19.93
N LYS A 322 22.90 -20.58 20.46
CA LYS A 322 22.90 -21.58 21.54
C LYS A 322 23.56 -22.90 21.11
N GLU A 323 23.38 -23.29 19.85
CA GLU A 323 23.97 -24.51 19.28
C GLU A 323 25.43 -24.35 18.83
N LYS A 324 26.03 -23.14 18.96
CA LYS A 324 27.39 -22.83 18.49
C LYS A 324 27.59 -23.15 17.00
N ARG A 325 26.53 -22.97 16.21
CA ARG A 325 26.49 -23.18 14.75
C ARG A 325 26.52 -21.87 13.97
N PHE A 326 27.05 -20.80 14.57
CA PHE A 326 27.13 -19.49 13.94
C PHE A 326 28.58 -19.13 13.58
N ALA A 327 28.88 -19.11 12.28
CA ALA A 327 30.19 -18.76 11.76
C ALA A 327 30.38 -17.23 11.70
N TRP A 328 30.73 -16.66 12.85
CA TRP A 328 30.76 -15.21 13.04
C TRP A 328 31.72 -14.43 12.12
N PRO A 329 32.92 -14.91 11.71
CA PRO A 329 33.84 -14.06 10.95
C PRO A 329 33.27 -13.71 9.58
N VAL A 330 32.75 -14.69 8.85
CA VAL A 330 32.13 -14.49 7.54
C VAL A 330 30.80 -13.76 7.68
N ALA A 331 30.03 -14.05 8.72
CA ALA A 331 28.75 -13.41 8.97
C ALA A 331 28.88 -11.91 9.24
N LEU A 332 29.94 -11.48 9.94
CA LEU A 332 30.14 -10.09 10.30
C LEU A 332 30.31 -9.20 9.06
N PHE A 333 31.20 -9.57 8.14
CA PHE A 333 31.40 -8.80 6.89
C PHE A 333 30.12 -8.72 6.06
N PHE A 334 29.39 -9.83 5.98
CA PHE A 334 28.11 -9.87 5.27
C PHE A 334 27.05 -8.97 5.92
N ALA A 335 26.91 -9.05 7.25
CA ALA A 335 25.95 -8.25 8.01
C ALA A 335 26.29 -6.75 7.97
N VAL A 336 27.56 -6.37 8.08
CA VAL A 336 28.02 -4.99 7.94
C VAL A 336 27.72 -4.46 6.55
N GLY A 337 28.06 -5.23 5.50
CA GLY A 337 27.75 -4.85 4.13
C GLY A 337 26.26 -4.63 3.93
N ILE A 338 25.45 -5.57 4.43
CA ILE A 338 23.99 -5.46 4.41
C ILE A 338 23.51 -4.20 5.14
N LEU A 339 24.01 -3.90 6.33
CA LEU A 339 23.61 -2.70 7.08
C LEU A 339 23.91 -1.44 6.28
N ILE A 340 25.09 -1.35 5.66
CA ILE A 340 25.47 -0.22 4.82
C ILE A 340 24.47 -0.08 3.65
N GLY A 341 24.24 -1.16 2.91
CA GLY A 341 23.32 -1.17 1.79
C GLY A 341 21.88 -0.85 2.21
N ALA A 342 21.43 -1.41 3.33
CA ALA A 342 20.06 -1.29 3.83
C ALA A 342 19.76 0.06 4.47
N PHE A 343 20.75 0.71 5.07
CA PHE A 343 20.59 2.01 5.73
C PHE A 343 20.88 3.18 4.79
N TRP A 344 21.96 3.14 4.02
CA TRP A 344 22.39 4.31 3.22
C TRP A 344 21.81 4.32 1.81
N LEU A 345 21.70 3.15 1.17
CA LEU A 345 21.42 3.06 -0.27
C LEU A 345 19.96 2.67 -0.56
N GLY A 346 19.42 1.67 0.11
CA GLY A 346 18.14 1.08 -0.28
C GLY A 346 16.94 2.01 -0.11
N PRO A 347 16.62 2.51 1.10
CA PRO A 347 15.48 3.39 1.32
C PRO A 347 15.55 4.71 0.52
N THR A 348 16.76 5.26 0.36
CA THR A 348 17.01 6.47 -0.43
C THR A 348 16.77 6.23 -1.92
N TYR A 349 17.30 5.12 -2.47
CA TYR A 349 17.06 4.68 -3.85
C TYR A 349 15.57 4.38 -4.10
N SER A 350 14.96 3.62 -3.21
CA SER A 350 13.56 3.20 -3.29
C SER A 350 12.60 4.38 -3.32
N ALA A 351 12.77 5.36 -2.43
CA ALA A 351 11.91 6.53 -2.41
C ALA A 351 12.15 7.48 -3.62
N LYS A 352 13.28 7.34 -4.35
CA LYS A 352 13.56 8.14 -5.56
C LYS A 352 13.04 7.45 -6.83
N TYR A 353 13.30 6.15 -6.97
CA TYR A 353 13.13 5.43 -8.25
C TYR A 353 12.09 4.31 -8.22
N LEU A 354 11.49 4.00 -7.07
CA LEU A 354 10.60 2.85 -6.91
C LEU A 354 9.15 3.26 -6.53
N PRO A 355 8.42 4.00 -7.41
CA PRO A 355 7.00 4.27 -7.22
C PRO A 355 6.18 2.98 -7.32
N MET A 356 4.94 2.97 -6.80
CA MET A 356 4.07 1.77 -6.73
C MET A 356 4.00 0.92 -8.01
N LYS A 357 4.02 1.53 -9.20
CA LYS A 357 4.03 0.77 -10.47
C LYS A 357 5.33 -0.03 -10.64
N ALA A 358 6.47 0.64 -10.50
CA ALA A 358 7.79 0.01 -10.59
C ALA A 358 7.98 -1.01 -9.49
N TYR A 359 7.60 -0.66 -8.25
CA TYR A 359 7.62 -1.57 -7.11
C TYR A 359 6.90 -2.89 -7.41
N LYS A 360 5.63 -2.81 -7.83
CA LYS A 360 4.83 -4.01 -8.18
C LYS A 360 5.50 -4.81 -9.29
N PHE A 361 5.94 -4.14 -10.35
CA PHE A 361 6.56 -4.78 -11.49
C PHE A 361 7.82 -5.58 -11.12
N TYR A 362 8.80 -4.93 -10.49
CA TYR A 362 10.05 -5.59 -10.12
C TYR A 362 9.84 -6.65 -9.05
N LEU A 363 8.97 -6.40 -8.06
CA LEU A 363 8.61 -7.41 -7.06
C LEU A 363 7.95 -8.63 -7.73
N GLY A 364 7.04 -8.40 -8.67
CA GLY A 364 6.44 -9.46 -9.47
C GLY A 364 7.49 -10.28 -10.22
N PHE A 365 8.42 -9.62 -10.91
CA PHE A 365 9.48 -10.32 -11.65
C PHE A 365 10.38 -11.16 -10.74
N ILE A 366 10.76 -10.62 -9.57
CA ILE A 366 11.50 -11.37 -8.54
C ILE A 366 10.70 -12.61 -8.11
N CYS A 367 9.39 -12.46 -7.86
CA CYS A 367 8.52 -13.58 -7.54
C CYS A 367 8.50 -14.63 -8.67
N LEU A 368 8.43 -14.21 -9.95
CA LEU A 368 8.46 -15.14 -11.08
C LEU A 368 9.75 -15.96 -11.12
N VAL A 369 10.91 -15.31 -11.03
CA VAL A 369 12.21 -15.99 -11.06
C VAL A 369 12.32 -17.03 -9.94
N ILE A 370 11.90 -16.66 -8.73
CA ILE A 370 11.90 -17.58 -7.58
C ILE A 370 10.86 -18.69 -7.77
N GLY A 371 9.67 -18.37 -8.30
CA GLY A 371 8.63 -19.34 -8.59
C GLY A 371 9.08 -20.40 -9.59
N ILE A 372 9.69 -19.97 -10.69
CA ILE A 372 10.30 -20.85 -11.70
C ILE A 372 11.39 -21.72 -11.06
N LYS A 373 12.29 -21.12 -10.29
CA LYS A 373 13.33 -21.86 -9.57
C LYS A 373 12.74 -22.93 -8.65
N LEU A 374 11.75 -22.60 -7.82
CA LEU A 374 11.08 -23.54 -6.92
C LEU A 374 10.40 -24.68 -7.68
N PHE A 375 9.82 -24.39 -8.84
CA PHE A 375 9.23 -25.40 -9.71
C PHE A 375 10.29 -26.38 -10.24
N PHE A 376 11.41 -25.89 -10.77
CA PHE A 376 12.54 -26.74 -11.20
C PHE A 376 13.16 -27.54 -10.05
N GLU A 377 13.19 -26.99 -8.84
CA GLU A 377 13.63 -27.71 -7.64
C GLU A 377 12.65 -28.79 -7.15
N SER A 378 11.43 -28.84 -7.72
CA SER A 378 10.43 -29.88 -7.47
C SER A 378 10.47 -31.01 -8.50
N LEU A 379 11.32 -30.92 -9.53
CA LEU A 379 11.48 -31.97 -10.52
C LEU A 379 12.30 -33.15 -9.96
N PRO A 380 12.01 -34.40 -10.40
CA PRO A 380 12.68 -35.61 -9.89
C PRO A 380 14.21 -35.55 -9.94
N SER A 381 14.78 -35.09 -11.05
CA SER A 381 16.23 -34.97 -11.26
C SER A 381 16.92 -34.02 -10.26
N SER A 382 16.27 -32.92 -9.90
CA SER A 382 16.76 -31.98 -8.88
C SER A 382 16.68 -32.56 -7.47
N ILE A 383 15.68 -33.40 -7.21
CA ILE A 383 15.47 -34.04 -5.90
C ILE A 383 16.56 -35.07 -5.65
N GLU A 384 16.93 -35.87 -6.65
CA GLU A 384 17.99 -36.87 -6.52
C GLU A 384 19.35 -36.23 -6.24
N LYS A 385 19.71 -35.16 -6.96
CA LYS A 385 20.92 -34.36 -6.67
C LYS A 385 20.93 -33.80 -5.25
N LYS A 386 19.75 -33.42 -4.72
CA LYS A 386 19.61 -32.90 -3.35
C LYS A 386 19.51 -33.99 -2.28
N LYS A 387 19.18 -35.25 -2.60
CA LYS A 387 19.16 -36.36 -1.62
C LYS A 387 20.53 -36.58 -0.98
N ALA A 388 21.60 -36.58 -1.77
CA ALA A 388 22.97 -36.68 -1.27
C ALA A 388 23.32 -35.51 -0.32
N MET A 389 22.98 -34.28 -0.71
CA MET A 389 23.18 -33.09 0.14
C MET A 389 22.34 -33.14 1.43
N LYS A 390 21.10 -33.63 1.36
CA LYS A 390 20.20 -33.79 2.51
C LYS A 390 20.72 -34.84 3.48
N ALA A 391 21.31 -35.92 2.98
CA ALA A 391 21.97 -36.94 3.81
C ALA A 391 23.20 -36.37 4.55
N ILE A 392 24.01 -35.55 3.89
CA ILE A 392 25.15 -34.84 4.52
C ILE A 392 24.65 -33.90 5.62
N VAL A 393 23.62 -33.10 5.35
CA VAL A 393 23.02 -32.19 6.36
C VAL A 393 22.41 -32.97 7.53
N GLN A 394 21.80 -34.14 7.28
CA GLN A 394 21.27 -35.00 8.35
C GLN A 394 22.38 -35.61 9.21
N LYS A 395 23.46 -36.10 8.60
CA LYS A 395 24.64 -36.59 9.32
C LYS A 395 25.26 -35.48 10.17
N PHE A 396 25.41 -34.28 9.62
CA PHE A 396 25.85 -33.11 10.38
C PHE A 396 24.92 -32.79 11.55
N ASN A 397 23.61 -32.75 11.32
CA ASN A 397 22.63 -32.48 12.38
C ASN A 397 22.63 -33.53 13.48
N ALA A 398 22.83 -34.81 13.13
CA ALA A 398 22.96 -35.91 14.07
C ALA A 398 24.25 -35.81 14.89
N ALA A 399 25.39 -35.66 14.22
CA ALA A 399 26.70 -35.44 14.85
C ALA A 399 26.68 -34.21 15.78
N ALA A 400 25.98 -33.17 15.38
CA ALA A 400 25.84 -31.97 16.18
C ALA A 400 24.87 -32.11 17.37
N LYS A 401 23.86 -32.98 17.26
CA LYS A 401 22.99 -33.33 18.40
C LYS A 401 23.72 -34.22 19.40
N GLU A 402 24.59 -35.10 18.92
CA GLU A 402 25.48 -35.95 19.71
C GLU A 402 26.60 -35.15 20.39
N ALA A 403 27.22 -34.22 19.67
CA ALA A 403 28.18 -33.25 20.22
C ALA A 403 27.54 -32.37 21.31
N LYS A 404 26.24 -32.07 21.20
CA LYS A 404 25.49 -31.34 22.24
C LYS A 404 25.24 -32.21 23.48
N LYS A 405 24.97 -33.50 23.32
CA LYS A 405 24.81 -34.45 24.44
C LYS A 405 26.14 -34.76 25.14
N SER A 406 27.25 -34.76 24.41
CA SER A 406 28.59 -35.09 24.91
C SER A 406 29.43 -33.87 25.34
N GLY A 407 28.89 -32.65 25.27
CA GLY A 407 29.62 -31.42 25.61
C GLY A 407 30.62 -30.93 24.54
N LYS A 408 30.98 -31.76 23.54
CA LYS A 408 31.91 -31.43 22.45
C LYS A 408 31.45 -30.29 21.51
N ALA A 409 30.20 -29.86 21.59
CA ALA A 409 29.67 -28.75 20.80
C ALA A 409 30.44 -27.42 21.01
N ILE A 410 31.04 -27.23 22.19
CA ILE A 410 31.87 -26.05 22.47
C ILE A 410 33.17 -26.09 21.66
N GLU A 411 33.80 -27.27 21.51
CA GLU A 411 35.04 -27.43 20.75
C GLU A 411 34.79 -27.34 19.25
N LEU A 412 33.79 -28.05 18.73
CA LEU A 412 33.46 -28.05 17.29
C LEU A 412 32.90 -26.71 16.79
N GLY A 413 32.30 -25.94 17.68
CA GLY A 413 31.78 -24.59 17.39
C GLY A 413 32.84 -23.49 17.43
N LYS A 414 34.07 -23.76 17.90
CA LYS A 414 35.18 -22.80 17.80
C LYS A 414 35.56 -22.63 16.34
N VAL A 415 35.72 -21.39 15.92
CA VAL A 415 36.21 -21.05 14.58
C VAL A 415 37.72 -20.95 14.66
N GLU A 416 38.43 -21.90 14.03
CA GLU A 416 39.89 -21.84 13.93
C GLU A 416 40.26 -21.09 12.64
N ILE A 417 41.01 -19.99 12.76
CA ILE A 417 41.50 -19.19 11.65
C ILE A 417 43.00 -19.46 11.53
N LYS A 418 43.46 -20.09 10.44
CA LYS A 418 44.88 -20.42 10.27
C LYS A 418 45.75 -19.18 10.05
N LYS A 419 45.32 -18.27 9.17
CA LYS A 419 45.99 -16.98 8.88
C LYS A 419 44.97 -16.00 8.33
N PHE A 420 44.69 -14.92 9.07
CA PHE A 420 43.67 -13.95 8.66
C PHE A 420 44.17 -13.09 7.49
N ASN A 421 43.41 -13.06 6.40
CA ASN A 421 43.60 -12.15 5.28
C ASN A 421 42.22 -11.69 4.80
N ILE A 422 42.06 -10.39 4.61
CA ILE A 422 40.76 -9.76 4.29
C ILE A 422 40.22 -10.20 2.91
N VAL A 423 41.09 -10.66 1.99
CA VAL A 423 40.71 -11.11 0.65
C VAL A 423 40.23 -12.57 0.67
N LYS A 424 41.01 -13.46 1.31
CA LYS A 424 40.74 -14.90 1.36
C LYS A 424 41.47 -15.51 2.55
N PHE A 425 40.78 -16.31 3.36
CA PHE A 425 41.41 -17.13 4.39
C PHE A 425 40.69 -18.46 4.59
N ASP A 426 41.41 -19.47 5.07
CA ASP A 426 40.83 -20.75 5.45
C ASP A 426 40.37 -20.72 6.91
N MET A 427 39.09 -21.05 7.12
CA MET A 427 38.51 -21.22 8.45
C MET A 427 38.08 -22.67 8.65
N LYS A 428 38.44 -23.27 9.77
CA LYS A 428 37.86 -24.55 10.18
C LYS A 428 36.64 -24.28 11.04
N PHE A 429 35.53 -24.91 10.68
CA PHE A 429 34.29 -24.81 11.43
C PHE A 429 33.59 -26.16 11.40
N TRP A 430 33.23 -26.69 12.58
CA TRP A 430 32.57 -28.00 12.70
C TRP A 430 33.32 -29.15 11.97
N GLY A 431 34.65 -29.16 12.02
CA GLY A 431 35.48 -30.21 11.44
C GLY A 431 35.78 -30.08 9.95
N GLU A 432 35.14 -29.16 9.24
CA GLU A 432 35.37 -28.89 7.81
C GLU A 432 36.12 -27.57 7.60
N THR A 433 36.99 -27.52 6.59
CA THR A 433 37.72 -26.31 6.19
C THR A 433 36.99 -25.56 5.09
N PHE A 434 36.68 -24.28 5.33
CA PHE A 434 35.99 -23.39 4.41
C PHE A 434 36.89 -22.24 3.99
N VAL A 435 36.76 -21.86 2.72
CA VAL A 435 37.39 -20.65 2.18
C VAL A 435 36.48 -19.45 2.48
N ALA A 436 36.84 -18.66 3.47
CA ALA A 436 36.20 -17.37 3.74
C ALA A 436 36.65 -16.33 2.71
N ARG A 437 35.69 -15.58 2.14
CA ARG A 437 35.96 -14.44 1.21
C ARG A 437 35.33 -13.14 1.75
N PRO A 438 35.93 -12.50 2.76
CA PRO A 438 35.29 -11.40 3.49
C PRO A 438 34.88 -10.21 2.63
N LEU A 439 35.74 -9.74 1.72
CA LEU A 439 35.40 -8.61 0.85
C LEU A 439 34.23 -8.93 -0.10
N VAL A 440 34.18 -10.13 -0.65
CA VAL A 440 33.07 -10.56 -1.53
C VAL A 440 31.76 -10.60 -0.75
N MET A 441 31.82 -11.05 0.51
CA MET A 441 30.67 -11.03 1.42
C MET A 441 30.26 -9.59 1.78
N LEU A 442 31.21 -8.68 2.00
CA LEU A 442 30.93 -7.28 2.28
C LEU A 442 30.22 -6.60 1.09
N PHE A 443 30.82 -6.63 -0.11
CA PHE A 443 30.25 -5.99 -1.29
C PHE A 443 28.95 -6.66 -1.75
N GLY A 444 28.89 -8.00 -1.72
CA GLY A 444 27.66 -8.75 -1.97
C GLY A 444 26.56 -8.40 -0.96
N GLY A 445 26.93 -8.21 0.31
CA GLY A 445 26.05 -7.73 1.36
C GLY A 445 25.49 -6.33 1.07
N ILE A 446 26.33 -5.37 0.64
CA ILE A 446 25.90 -4.01 0.28
C ILE A 446 24.84 -4.04 -0.82
N ILE A 447 25.12 -4.76 -1.91
CA ILE A 447 24.20 -4.84 -3.06
C ILE A 447 22.89 -5.51 -2.64
N MET A 448 22.95 -6.65 -1.97
CA MET A 448 21.73 -7.37 -1.60
C MET A 448 20.95 -6.64 -0.50
N GLY A 449 21.62 -5.99 0.47
CA GLY A 449 20.98 -5.16 1.49
C GLY A 449 20.28 -3.93 0.90
N MET A 450 20.89 -3.30 -0.10
CA MET A 450 20.28 -2.21 -0.89
C MET A 450 19.00 -2.69 -1.58
N ILE A 451 19.06 -3.82 -2.31
CA ILE A 451 17.89 -4.37 -3.00
C ILE A 451 16.81 -4.77 -1.98
N ALA A 452 17.17 -5.53 -0.96
CA ALA A 452 16.25 -6.10 0.02
C ALA A 452 15.45 -5.03 0.79
N SER A 453 16.13 -3.99 1.27
CA SER A 453 15.49 -2.87 1.98
C SER A 453 14.73 -1.93 1.03
N SER A 454 15.15 -1.82 -0.24
CA SER A 454 14.41 -1.06 -1.25
C SER A 454 13.01 -1.63 -1.49
N PHE A 455 12.90 -2.95 -1.53
CA PHE A 455 11.64 -3.66 -1.66
C PHE A 455 10.94 -3.90 -0.32
N GLY A 456 11.64 -3.76 0.81
CA GLY A 456 11.08 -4.00 2.14
C GLY A 456 10.77 -5.47 2.39
N VAL A 457 11.57 -6.38 1.85
CA VAL A 457 11.29 -7.84 1.86
C VAL A 457 12.33 -8.66 2.63
N GLY A 458 13.27 -8.00 3.33
CA GLY A 458 14.28 -8.63 4.20
C GLY A 458 15.41 -9.37 3.49
N GLY A 459 15.27 -9.73 2.21
CA GLY A 459 16.39 -10.10 1.33
C GLY A 459 16.88 -11.54 1.40
N GLY A 460 16.42 -12.35 2.36
CA GLY A 460 17.00 -13.67 2.53
C GLY A 460 16.71 -14.68 1.41
N PHE A 461 15.75 -14.42 0.53
CA PHE A 461 15.60 -15.17 -0.73
C PHE A 461 16.80 -15.01 -1.67
N MET A 462 17.57 -13.92 -1.57
CA MET A 462 18.80 -13.67 -2.33
C MET A 462 20.03 -14.19 -1.59
N PHE A 463 20.04 -14.08 -0.25
CA PHE A 463 21.20 -14.44 0.56
C PHE A 463 21.54 -15.93 0.44
N MET A 464 20.52 -16.80 0.45
CA MET A 464 20.73 -18.25 0.34
C MET A 464 21.40 -18.65 -0.99
N PRO A 465 20.84 -18.31 -2.18
CA PRO A 465 21.52 -18.57 -3.46
C PRO A 465 22.92 -17.97 -3.54
N PHE A 466 23.13 -16.76 -3.02
CA PHE A 466 24.45 -16.15 -3.02
C PHE A 466 25.46 -16.99 -2.23
N MET A 467 25.11 -17.44 -1.03
CA MET A 467 26.02 -18.25 -0.20
C MET A 467 26.24 -19.65 -0.77
N THR A 468 25.18 -20.33 -1.21
CA THR A 468 25.29 -21.73 -1.64
C THR A 468 25.84 -21.87 -3.06
N THR A 469 25.50 -20.95 -3.97
CA THR A 469 25.85 -21.07 -5.39
C THR A 469 27.06 -20.22 -5.75
N ALA A 470 27.13 -18.97 -5.28
CA ALA A 470 28.28 -18.11 -5.62
C ALA A 470 29.48 -18.38 -4.69
N MET A 471 29.26 -18.53 -3.38
CA MET A 471 30.34 -18.77 -2.41
C MET A 471 30.64 -20.25 -2.16
N GLY A 472 29.76 -21.16 -2.58
CA GLY A 472 29.92 -22.60 -2.39
C GLY A 472 29.80 -23.05 -0.92
N TYR A 473 29.16 -22.25 -0.06
CA TYR A 473 29.01 -22.58 1.35
C TYR A 473 27.94 -23.66 1.57
N PRO A 474 28.22 -24.64 2.46
CA PRO A 474 27.23 -25.66 2.77
C PRO A 474 26.04 -25.04 3.49
N MET A 475 24.89 -25.71 3.38
CA MET A 475 23.61 -25.13 3.83
C MET A 475 23.57 -24.85 5.33
N TYR A 476 24.23 -25.69 6.14
CA TYR A 476 24.30 -25.49 7.59
C TYR A 476 25.14 -24.27 8.00
N LEU A 477 26.06 -23.83 7.14
CA LEU A 477 26.82 -22.58 7.29
C LEU A 477 26.02 -21.39 6.74
N ALA A 478 25.38 -21.56 5.57
CA ALA A 478 24.66 -20.50 4.88
C ALA A 478 23.39 -20.03 5.61
N VAL A 479 22.60 -20.96 6.18
CA VAL A 479 21.31 -20.64 6.80
C VAL A 479 21.44 -19.65 7.98
N PRO A 480 22.31 -19.87 8.98
CA PRO A 480 22.48 -18.92 10.09
C PRO A 480 22.97 -17.54 9.62
N ILE A 481 23.89 -17.50 8.64
CA ILE A 481 24.42 -16.24 8.11
C ILE A 481 23.34 -15.47 7.35
N ALA A 482 22.51 -16.16 6.55
CA ALA A 482 21.38 -15.54 5.84
C ALA A 482 20.31 -15.00 6.79
N LEU A 483 20.04 -15.68 7.91
CA LEU A 483 19.14 -15.16 8.95
C LEU A 483 19.70 -13.89 9.59
N ALA A 484 21.01 -13.85 9.89
CA ALA A 484 21.66 -12.66 10.45
C ALA A 484 21.64 -11.49 9.46
N GLY A 485 21.88 -11.77 8.16
CA GLY A 485 21.73 -10.77 7.11
C GLY A 485 20.29 -10.25 6.97
N THR A 486 19.28 -11.12 7.14
CA THR A 486 17.88 -10.70 7.08
C THR A 486 17.54 -9.77 8.24
N PHE A 487 17.97 -10.13 9.44
CA PHE A 487 17.82 -9.31 10.63
C PHE A 487 18.53 -7.94 10.46
N ALA A 488 19.78 -7.95 10.00
CA ALA A 488 20.56 -6.75 9.72
C ALA A 488 19.89 -5.83 8.68
N THR A 489 19.35 -6.40 7.60
CA THR A 489 18.60 -5.65 6.58
C THR A 489 17.42 -4.91 7.20
N SER A 490 16.65 -5.60 8.04
CA SER A 490 15.46 -5.03 8.66
C SER A 490 15.81 -3.94 9.66
N CYS A 491 16.83 -4.13 10.49
CA CYS A 491 17.34 -3.09 11.39
C CYS A 491 17.72 -1.82 10.62
N GLY A 492 18.60 -1.94 9.62
CA GLY A 492 19.08 -0.80 8.83
C GLY A 492 17.96 -0.12 8.03
N GLY A 493 17.11 -0.92 7.40
CA GLY A 493 16.00 -0.41 6.59
C GLY A 493 14.94 0.31 7.43
N ILE A 494 14.46 -0.29 8.52
CA ILE A 494 13.46 0.33 9.41
C ILE A 494 14.01 1.65 9.98
N ALA A 495 15.23 1.63 10.52
CA ALA A 495 15.86 2.82 11.08
C ALA A 495 15.91 3.97 10.05
N LYS A 496 16.35 3.68 8.82
CA LYS A 496 16.41 4.71 7.79
C LYS A 496 15.02 5.20 7.34
N TYR A 497 14.04 4.31 7.16
CA TYR A 497 12.68 4.73 6.78
C TYR A 497 12.07 5.67 7.83
N ILE A 498 12.25 5.37 9.12
CA ILE A 498 11.82 6.23 10.23
C ILE A 498 12.51 7.60 10.15
N LEU A 499 13.85 7.62 9.97
CA LEU A 499 14.61 8.88 9.81
C LEU A 499 14.18 9.70 8.58
N MET A 500 13.65 9.06 7.55
CA MET A 500 13.11 9.73 6.36
C MET A 500 11.66 10.22 6.54
N GLY A 501 11.04 10.01 7.71
CA GLY A 501 9.65 10.37 8.01
C GLY A 501 8.63 9.31 7.58
N TYR A 502 9.07 8.15 7.10
CA TYR A 502 8.20 7.05 6.69
C TYR A 502 8.02 6.07 7.85
N GLN A 503 7.09 6.42 8.76
CA GLN A 503 6.80 5.61 9.93
C GLN A 503 6.12 4.27 9.55
N PRO A 504 6.48 3.15 10.21
CA PRO A 504 5.66 1.95 10.15
C PRO A 504 4.34 2.18 10.88
N ASP A 505 3.31 1.43 10.50
CA ASP A 505 2.12 1.34 11.33
C ASP A 505 2.44 0.39 12.49
N TRP A 506 2.79 0.93 13.66
CA TRP A 506 3.28 0.16 14.80
C TRP A 506 2.31 -0.94 15.26
N LEU A 507 1.01 -0.67 15.18
CA LEU A 507 -0.01 -1.62 15.62
C LEU A 507 -0.19 -2.74 14.59
N MET A 508 -0.14 -2.39 13.29
CA MET A 508 -0.10 -3.40 12.23
C MET A 508 1.19 -4.21 12.28
N ALA A 509 2.32 -3.56 12.53
CA ALA A 509 3.64 -4.18 12.66
C ALA A 509 3.67 -5.18 13.83
N ALA A 510 3.13 -4.81 14.99
CA ALA A 510 3.00 -5.70 16.14
C ALA A 510 2.14 -6.93 15.83
N GLY A 511 0.96 -6.74 15.23
CA GLY A 511 0.12 -7.86 14.80
C GLY A 511 0.82 -8.78 13.78
N ILE A 512 1.56 -8.19 12.85
CA ILE A 512 2.39 -8.93 11.90
C ILE A 512 3.50 -9.72 12.60
N ALA A 513 4.18 -9.14 13.59
CA ALA A 513 5.22 -9.83 14.34
C ALA A 513 4.68 -11.00 15.15
N VAL A 514 3.57 -10.79 15.89
CA VAL A 514 2.91 -11.84 16.67
C VAL A 514 2.50 -13.00 15.76
N GLY A 515 1.82 -12.69 14.64
CA GLY A 515 1.45 -13.69 13.65
C GLY A 515 2.67 -14.43 13.10
N ALA A 516 3.69 -13.70 12.64
CA ALA A 516 4.88 -14.29 12.05
C ALA A 516 5.67 -15.18 13.01
N ILE A 517 5.81 -14.79 14.28
CA ILE A 517 6.48 -15.60 15.32
C ILE A 517 5.69 -16.88 15.57
N ALA A 518 4.37 -16.77 15.80
CA ALA A 518 3.51 -17.94 16.00
C ALA A 518 3.54 -18.88 14.78
N GLY A 519 3.50 -18.31 13.57
CA GLY A 519 3.63 -19.05 12.32
C GLY A 519 4.98 -19.72 12.18
N GLY A 520 6.04 -19.06 12.64
CA GLY A 520 7.40 -19.62 12.68
C GLY A 520 7.56 -20.79 13.66
N MET A 521 6.77 -20.82 14.75
CA MET A 521 6.75 -21.94 15.70
C MET A 521 5.96 -23.14 15.17
N VAL A 522 4.88 -22.89 14.43
CA VAL A 522 4.01 -23.94 13.86
C VAL A 522 4.56 -24.48 12.52
N GLY A 523 5.22 -23.63 11.73
CA GLY A 523 5.77 -23.93 10.41
C GLY A 523 6.60 -25.22 10.34
N PRO A 524 7.58 -25.45 11.23
CA PRO A 524 8.37 -26.68 11.23
C PRO A 524 7.53 -27.94 11.48
N LYS A 525 6.46 -27.83 12.29
CA LYS A 525 5.56 -28.96 12.58
C LYS A 525 4.73 -29.31 11.35
N ILE A 526 4.25 -28.31 10.61
CA ILE A 526 3.52 -28.49 9.35
C ILE A 526 4.46 -29.03 8.26
N GLN A 527 5.66 -28.46 8.11
CA GLN A 527 6.64 -28.86 7.10
C GLN A 527 7.00 -30.34 7.18
N LYS A 528 7.07 -30.92 8.38
CA LYS A 528 7.33 -32.36 8.58
C LYS A 528 6.20 -33.28 8.09
N LYS A 529 4.96 -32.77 8.02
CA LYS A 529 3.78 -33.55 7.62
C LYS A 529 3.43 -33.40 6.14
N LEU A 530 4.02 -32.43 5.44
CA LEU A 530 3.71 -32.15 4.04
C LEU A 530 4.81 -32.68 3.09
N PRO A 531 4.44 -33.29 1.96
CA PRO A 531 5.41 -33.67 0.94
C PRO A 531 6.19 -32.45 0.42
N GLU A 532 7.52 -32.56 0.35
CA GLU A 532 8.41 -31.48 -0.08
C GLU A 532 8.06 -30.97 -1.50
N ILE A 533 7.63 -31.88 -2.38
CA ILE A 533 7.22 -31.57 -3.76
C ILE A 533 5.96 -30.72 -3.78
N PHE A 534 4.92 -31.12 -3.04
CA PHE A 534 3.66 -30.38 -2.94
C PHE A 534 3.91 -28.95 -2.48
N LEU A 535 4.76 -28.82 -1.47
CA LEU A 535 5.10 -27.55 -0.85
C LEU A 535 5.77 -26.59 -1.85
N LYS A 536 6.85 -27.05 -2.50
CA LYS A 536 7.56 -26.26 -3.53
C LYS A 536 6.63 -25.84 -4.68
N ARG A 537 5.75 -26.74 -5.15
CA ARG A 537 4.81 -26.45 -6.23
C ARG A 537 3.73 -25.44 -5.84
N MET A 538 3.12 -25.60 -4.66
CA MET A 538 2.12 -24.65 -4.14
C MET A 538 2.72 -23.24 -4.04
N LEU A 539 3.96 -23.15 -3.58
CA LEU A 539 4.67 -21.89 -3.40
C LEU A 539 5.11 -21.25 -4.71
N ALA A 540 5.61 -22.07 -5.65
CA ALA A 540 5.89 -21.63 -7.01
C ALA A 540 4.64 -21.03 -7.65
N LEU A 541 3.49 -21.71 -7.53
CA LEU A 541 2.21 -21.23 -8.04
C LEU A 541 1.80 -19.91 -7.38
N ALA A 542 1.91 -19.80 -6.05
CA ALA A 542 1.57 -18.57 -5.34
C ALA A 542 2.43 -17.37 -5.79
N LEU A 543 3.74 -17.57 -5.98
CA LEU A 543 4.64 -16.52 -6.50
C LEU A 543 4.33 -16.14 -7.95
N ILE A 544 3.99 -17.12 -8.80
CA ILE A 544 3.56 -16.88 -10.18
C ILE A 544 2.25 -16.08 -10.19
N ILE A 545 1.28 -16.39 -9.33
CA ILE A 545 0.04 -15.60 -9.20
C ILE A 545 0.35 -14.16 -8.78
N VAL A 546 1.26 -13.95 -7.82
CA VAL A 546 1.71 -12.60 -7.42
C VAL A 546 2.34 -11.86 -8.60
N PHE A 547 3.20 -12.53 -9.38
CA PHE A 547 3.75 -11.98 -10.62
C PHE A 547 2.63 -11.54 -11.58
N LEU A 548 1.73 -12.46 -11.94
CA LEU A 548 0.64 -12.20 -12.90
C LEU A 548 -0.24 -11.03 -12.46
N LYS A 549 -0.56 -10.97 -11.16
CA LYS A 549 -1.34 -9.88 -10.56
C LYS A 549 -0.60 -8.53 -10.62
N TYR A 550 0.72 -8.52 -10.45
CA TYR A 550 1.48 -7.28 -10.31
C TYR A 550 2.01 -6.73 -11.63
N THR A 551 2.33 -7.59 -12.58
CA THR A 551 2.75 -7.19 -13.93
C THR A 551 1.58 -6.88 -14.84
N SER A 552 0.34 -7.18 -14.41
CA SER A 552 -0.88 -6.94 -15.20
C SER A 552 -0.88 -7.66 -16.56
N VAL A 553 -0.08 -8.72 -16.70
CA VAL A 553 -0.06 -9.60 -17.89
C VAL A 553 -1.44 -10.24 -18.11
N ILE A 554 -2.19 -10.43 -17.02
CA ILE A 554 -3.52 -11.02 -17.03
C ILE A 554 -4.56 -9.98 -16.57
N PRO A 555 -5.40 -9.43 -17.48
CA PRO A 555 -6.38 -8.40 -17.15
C PRO A 555 -7.48 -8.81 -16.16
N TRP A 556 -7.84 -10.10 -16.09
CA TRP A 556 -8.93 -10.60 -15.23
C TRP A 556 -8.52 -10.79 -13.75
N LEU A 557 -7.22 -10.79 -13.43
CA LEU A 557 -6.70 -10.87 -12.05
C LEU A 557 -6.64 -9.51 -11.33
N ARG A 558 -7.30 -8.50 -11.88
CA ARG A 558 -7.23 -7.09 -11.45
C ARG A 558 -7.85 -6.79 -10.09
#